data_AF-A0A7Y5RKS6-F1
#
_entry.id   AF-A0A7Y5RKS6-F1
#
_cell.length_a   1.000
_cell.length_b   1.000
_cell.length_c   1.000
_cell.angle_alpha   90.00
_cell.angle_beta   90.00
_cell.angle_gamma   90.00
#
_symmetry.space_group_name_H-M   'P 1'
#
loop_
_entity.id
_entity.type
_entity.pdbx_description
1 polymer ?
#
loop_
_entity_poly.entity_id
_entity_poly.type
_entity_poly.pdbx_seq_one_letter_code
_entity_poly.pdbx_strand_id
1 'polypeptide(L)'
;THGGRRVRVEVSCPDDDRHIPSIVSIYPANDWHERETWDMFGIEFDGHPALTRILMPDDWPGHPQRKDYPLGGVPVEYKGATVPPPDQRRSYN
;
A
#
# COMPACT_ATOMS: atom_id res chain seq x y z
N THR A 1 -9.27 -24.48 -23.36
CA THR A 1 -8.82 -23.14 -22.91
C THR A 1 -7.59 -22.77 -23.73
N HIS A 2 -7.67 -21.74 -24.58
CA HIS A 2 -6.54 -21.38 -25.46
C HIS A 2 -5.34 -20.98 -24.60
N GLY A 3 -4.25 -21.74 -24.65
CA GLY A 3 -3.10 -21.66 -23.75
C GLY A 3 -2.38 -20.31 -23.77
N GLY A 4 -2.91 -19.34 -23.02
CA GLY A 4 -2.29 -18.04 -22.83
C GLY A 4 -1.05 -18.16 -21.94
N ARG A 5 0.11 -17.74 -22.45
CA ARG A 5 1.32 -17.59 -21.65
C ARG A 5 1.24 -16.27 -20.89
N ARG A 6 1.24 -16.34 -19.56
CA ARG A 6 1.30 -15.17 -18.67
C ARG A 6 2.72 -15.01 -18.15
N VAL A 7 3.20 -13.78 -18.13
CA VAL A 7 4.45 -13.41 -17.45
C VAL A 7 4.09 -12.44 -16.33
N ARG A 8 4.78 -12.56 -15.20
CA ARG A 8 4.72 -11.62 -14.08
C ARG A 8 6.11 -11.01 -13.92
N VAL A 9 6.14 -9.69 -13.75
CA VAL A 9 7.36 -8.94 -13.48
C VAL A 9 7.21 -8.35 -12.09
N GLU A 10 8.24 -8.52 -11.27
CA GLU A 10 8.32 -7.94 -9.93
C GLU A 10 9.61 -7.12 -9.84
N VAL A 11 9.54 -6.00 -9.15
CA VAL A 11 10.67 -5.10 -8.94
C VAL A 11 10.79 -4.79 -7.45
N SER A 12 12.01 -4.56 -7.00
CA SER A 12 12.28 -4.08 -5.64
C SER A 12 12.43 -2.57 -5.69
N CYS A 13 11.94 -1.88 -4.65
CA CYS A 13 12.05 -0.45 -4.49
C CYS A 13 12.84 -0.18 -3.18
N PRO A 14 13.93 0.60 -3.23
CA PRO A 14 14.68 0.97 -2.02
C PRO A 14 13.80 1.75 -1.03
N ASP A 15 14.05 1.61 0.28
CA ASP A 15 13.25 2.32 1.29
C ASP A 15 13.67 3.80 1.46
N ASP A 16 14.91 4.13 1.13
CA ASP A 16 15.50 5.46 1.16
C ASP A 16 15.21 6.29 -0.09
N ASP A 17 15.05 5.62 -1.24
CA ASP A 17 14.74 6.22 -2.54
C ASP A 17 13.60 5.45 -3.22
N ARG A 18 12.35 5.80 -2.87
CA ARG A 18 11.15 5.02 -3.23
C ARG A 18 10.57 5.35 -4.61
N HIS A 19 11.42 5.62 -5.60
CA HIS A 19 11.00 5.97 -6.96
C HIS A 19 10.94 4.77 -7.91
N ILE A 20 9.88 4.69 -8.71
CA ILE A 20 9.69 3.68 -9.76
C ILE A 20 9.13 4.37 -11.01
N PRO A 21 9.57 4.03 -12.24
CA PRO A 21 8.97 4.58 -13.46
C PRO A 21 7.50 4.16 -13.61
N SER A 22 6.61 5.12 -13.87
CA SER A 22 5.21 4.85 -14.22
C SER A 22 5.11 4.08 -15.54
N ILE A 23 4.14 3.16 -15.62
CA ILE A 23 3.81 2.46 -16.87
C ILE A 23 2.46 2.88 -17.44
N VAL A 24 1.82 3.92 -16.89
CA VAL A 24 0.52 4.44 -17.36
C VAL A 24 0.53 4.82 -18.84
N SER A 25 1.65 5.33 -19.36
CA SER A 25 1.80 5.68 -20.78
C SER A 25 1.67 4.47 -21.72
N ILE A 26 1.97 3.26 -21.23
CA ILE A 26 1.88 1.99 -21.96
C ILE A 26 0.58 1.26 -21.60
N TYR A 27 0.21 1.27 -20.32
CA TYR A 27 -0.94 0.59 -19.75
C TYR A 27 -1.82 1.57 -18.95
N PRO A 28 -2.75 2.29 -19.61
CA PRO A 28 -3.54 3.35 -18.95
C PRO A 28 -4.40 2.87 -17.78
N ALA A 29 -4.76 1.58 -17.73
CA ALA A 29 -5.51 0.99 -16.61
C ALA A 29 -4.72 0.98 -15.29
N ASN A 30 -3.40 1.21 -15.33
CA ASN A 30 -2.56 1.28 -14.14
C ASN A 30 -2.63 2.62 -13.41
N ASP A 31 -3.33 3.64 -13.92
CA ASP A 31 -3.50 4.94 -13.24
C ASP A 31 -3.99 4.74 -11.79
N TRP A 32 -5.05 3.95 -11.60
CA TRP A 32 -5.60 3.66 -10.28
C TRP A 32 -4.67 2.83 -9.40
N HIS A 33 -3.99 1.84 -9.98
CA HIS A 33 -3.14 0.90 -9.24
C HIS A 33 -1.84 1.57 -8.75
N GLU A 34 -1.25 2.45 -9.57
CA GLU A 34 -0.09 3.25 -9.18
C GLU A 34 -0.47 4.26 -8.09
N ARG A 35 -1.63 4.93 -8.22
CA ARG A 35 -2.15 5.84 -7.18
C ARG A 35 -2.49 5.12 -5.87
N GLU A 36 -3.08 3.93 -5.92
CA GLU A 36 -3.33 3.10 -4.72
C GLU A 36 -2.01 2.73 -4.04
N THR A 37 -1.03 2.30 -4.83
CA THR A 37 0.28 1.89 -4.30
C THR A 37 1.01 3.07 -3.66
N TRP A 38 0.94 4.26 -4.27
CA TRP A 38 1.43 5.49 -3.66
C TRP A 38 0.67 5.84 -2.38
N ASP A 39 -0.66 5.85 -2.38
CA ASP A 39 -1.48 6.24 -1.21
C ASP A 39 -1.24 5.31 -0.02
N MET A 40 -1.15 4.01 -0.27
CA MET A 40 -1.05 2.98 0.77
C MET A 40 0.38 2.64 1.22
N PHE A 41 1.38 2.73 0.32
CA PHE A 41 2.76 2.32 0.59
C PHE A 41 3.81 3.41 0.42
N GLY A 42 3.49 4.53 -0.23
CA GLY A 42 4.42 5.65 -0.41
C GLY A 42 5.49 5.42 -1.48
N ILE A 43 5.21 4.59 -2.48
CA ILE A 43 6.07 4.45 -3.67
C ILE A 43 5.69 5.55 -4.66
N GLU A 44 6.68 6.33 -5.10
CA GLU A 44 6.51 7.44 -6.04
C GLU A 44 6.68 6.95 -7.48
N PHE A 45 5.69 7.22 -8.33
CA PHE A 45 5.69 6.80 -9.73
C PHE A 45 6.11 7.94 -10.66
N ASP A 46 7.34 7.89 -11.18
CA ASP A 46 7.89 8.93 -12.03
C ASP A 46 7.15 8.99 -13.37
N GLY A 47 6.69 10.18 -13.74
CA GLY A 47 5.93 10.41 -14.98
C GLY A 47 4.44 10.05 -14.91
N HIS A 48 3.92 9.69 -13.73
CA HIS A 48 2.48 9.49 -13.54
C HIS A 48 1.72 10.83 -13.70
N PRO A 49 0.58 10.87 -14.43
CA PRO A 49 -0.10 12.12 -14.76
C PRO A 49 -0.77 12.83 -13.57
N ALA A 50 -1.26 12.07 -12.59
CA ALA A 50 -1.96 12.61 -11.42
C ALA A 50 -1.79 11.71 -10.18
N LEU A 51 -0.59 11.74 -9.58
CA LEU A 51 -0.30 10.95 -8.38
C LEU A 51 -0.89 11.65 -7.14
N THR A 52 -2.15 11.34 -6.81
CA THR A 52 -2.88 11.93 -5.67
C THR A 52 -3.66 10.86 -4.90
N ARG A 53 -4.08 11.19 -3.67
CA ARG A 53 -4.81 10.26 -2.78
C ARG A 53 -6.12 9.83 -3.43
N ILE A 54 -6.49 8.57 -3.21
CA ILE A 54 -7.73 7.98 -3.74
C ILE A 54 -8.49 7.13 -2.73
N LEU A 55 -7.80 6.59 -1.72
CA LEU A 55 -8.39 5.75 -0.68
C LEU A 55 -8.40 6.47 0.67
N MET A 56 -7.32 7.18 0.99
CA MET A 56 -7.22 7.91 2.25
C MET A 56 -7.76 9.34 2.13
N PRO A 57 -8.29 9.90 3.23
CA PRO A 57 -8.59 11.33 3.31
C PRO A 57 -7.39 12.19 2.88
N ASP A 58 -7.66 13.35 2.28
CA ASP A 58 -6.62 14.26 1.78
C ASP A 58 -5.63 14.71 2.86
N ASP A 59 -6.11 14.82 4.10
CA ASP A 59 -5.35 15.22 5.29
C ASP A 59 -4.70 14.05 6.05
N TRP A 60 -4.80 12.83 5.52
CA TRP A 60 -4.25 11.66 6.19
C TRP A 60 -2.72 11.74 6.31
N PRO A 61 -2.12 11.40 7.46
CA PRO A 61 -0.67 11.34 7.62
C PRO A 61 -0.10 9.98 7.18
N GLY A 62 0.90 9.99 6.30
CA GLY A 62 1.66 8.79 5.92
C GLY A 62 0.90 7.77 5.05
N HIS A 63 1.36 6.51 5.11
CA HIS A 63 1.02 5.40 4.21
C HIS A 63 0.69 4.12 5.00
N PRO A 64 -0.60 3.79 5.19
CA PRO A 64 -1.05 2.89 6.26
C PRO A 64 -0.73 1.41 6.06
N GLN A 65 -0.37 0.97 4.86
CA GLN A 65 -0.02 -0.44 4.61
C GLN A 65 1.47 -0.75 4.80
N ARG A 66 2.30 0.26 5.12
CA ARG A 66 3.69 0.01 5.52
C ARG A 66 3.73 -0.66 6.90
N LYS A 67 4.68 -1.57 7.11
CA LYS A 67 4.77 -2.37 8.35
C LYS A 67 5.23 -1.57 9.57
N ASP A 68 5.92 -0.47 9.34
CA ASP A 68 6.32 0.49 10.37
C ASP A 68 5.23 1.53 10.64
N TYR A 69 4.13 1.53 9.88
CA TYR A 69 2.99 2.38 10.18
C TYR A 69 2.26 1.84 11.42
N PRO A 70 2.01 2.68 12.44
CA PRO A 70 1.34 2.22 13.65
C PRO A 70 -0.08 1.76 13.31
N LEU A 71 -0.36 0.48 13.53
CA LEU A 71 -1.70 -0.08 13.46
C LEU A 71 -2.49 0.46 14.66
N GLY A 72 -3.09 1.64 14.48
CA GLY A 72 -4.04 2.19 15.44
C GLY A 72 -5.20 1.22 15.67
N GLY A 73 -5.83 1.32 16.83
CA GLY A 73 -6.99 0.51 17.15
C GLY A 73 -7.54 0.84 18.54
N VAL A 74 -8.86 0.85 18.65
CA VAL A 74 -9.53 0.86 19.95
C VAL A 74 -9.65 -0.60 20.41
N PRO A 75 -9.32 -0.94 21.67
CA PRO A 75 -9.61 -2.25 22.21
C PRO A 75 -11.08 -2.59 22.00
N VAL A 76 -11.36 -3.71 21.33
CA VAL A 76 -12.74 -4.20 21.21
C VAL A 76 -13.09 -4.87 22.54
N GLU A 77 -13.95 -4.23 23.31
CA GLU A 77 -14.52 -4.84 24.51
C GLU A 77 -15.57 -5.88 24.10
N TYR A 78 -15.25 -7.16 24.30
CA TYR A 78 -16.26 -8.22 24.31
C TYR A 78 -16.72 -8.47 25.74
N LYS A 79 -17.97 -8.93 25.95
CA LYS A 79 -18.44 -9.37 27.27
C LYS A 79 -17.54 -10.49 27.81
N GLY A 80 -16.65 -10.15 28.75
CA GLY A 80 -15.74 -11.09 29.41
C GLY A 80 -14.46 -11.44 28.64
N ALA A 81 -14.17 -10.81 27.49
CA ALA A 81 -12.90 -11.01 26.78
C ALA A 81 -12.31 -9.67 26.31
N THR A 82 -11.04 -9.43 26.63
CA THR A 82 -10.28 -8.27 26.17
C THR A 82 -9.28 -8.73 25.11
N VAL A 83 -9.37 -8.18 23.90
CA VAL A 83 -8.37 -8.42 22.85
C VAL A 83 -7.43 -7.21 22.80
N PRO A 84 -6.12 -7.36 23.05
CA PRO A 84 -5.20 -6.24 23.00
C PRO A 84 -5.09 -5.67 21.58
N PRO A 85 -4.71 -4.39 21.42
CA PRO A 85 -4.58 -3.78 20.12
C PRO A 85 -3.45 -4.43 19.31
N PRO A 86 -3.48 -4.31 17.96
CA PRO A 86 -2.60 -5.07 17.08
C PRO A 86 -1.10 -4.88 17.32
N ASP A 87 -0.70 -3.70 17.79
CA ASP A 87 0.67 -3.34 18.20
C ASP A 87 1.19 -4.19 19.38
N GLN A 88 0.30 -4.77 20.18
CA GLN A 88 0.62 -5.60 21.34
C GLN A 88 0.40 -7.10 21.09
N ARG A 89 0.00 -7.50 19.87
CA ARG A 89 -0.19 -8.91 19.51
C ARG A 89 1.15 -9.57 19.19
N ARG A 90 1.29 -10.85 19.57
CA ARG A 90 2.48 -11.71 19.45
C ARG A 90 3.44 -11.32 18.32
N SER A 91 4.66 -10.94 18.69
CA SER A 91 5.82 -10.91 17.79
C SER A 91 6.27 -12.34 17.50
N TYR A 92 6.31 -12.72 16.23
CA TYR A 92 7.02 -13.94 15.82
C TYR A 92 8.49 -13.58 15.66
N ASN A 93 9.33 -14.11 16.54
CA ASN A 93 10.80 -14.11 16.38
C ASN A 93 11.22 -15.26 15.46
#